data_AF-A0A7G2CIL5-F1
#
_entry.id   AF-A0A7G2CIL5-F1
#
_cell.length_a   1.000
_cell.length_b   1.000
_cell.length_c   1.000
_cell.angle_alpha   90.00
_cell.angle_beta   90.00
_cell.angle_gamma   90.00
#
_symmetry.space_group_name_H-M   'P 1'
#
loop_
_entity.id
_entity.type
_entity.pdbx_description
1 polymer ?
#
loop_
_entity_poly.entity_id
_entity_poly.type
_entity_poly.pdbx_seq_one_letter_code
_entity_poly.pdbx_strand_id
1 'polypeptide(L)'
;MSKSYRLIASDMDGTLLNDAHRMSEKTKKVLCDLMYKHGVHFLFATGRHCLAVEDTRTEFIAYIQDYLKEENLESSPLAKETLFYLVSFNGGRVHTPNGKLIIEHNIDNDIVTDIYRRYCVPNTAKRADSKPGDKEVVYTSAYTTDVWFMTANYYPGNELEQKFGARPFFVPYPKDGQSPEEVTKDLNAQEKELYKHKNNLGTQSVFDWFPTEKVGKLCLRCDSIDLLHKFERELNEKYGDRVSVAFSSNHCLDVTQGGISKANAIQEVIDVIQSGAPAGHAPIKLSEVVSFGDSMNDKEMLAVAGMGYLMANAQPRLKEELKDNATCQVTKLTNDEDGVATILSELFSL
;
A
#
# COMPACT_ATOMS: atom_id res chain seq x y z
N MET A 1 3.84 -34.01 -8.78
CA MET A 1 4.87 -33.00 -9.05
C MET A 1 4.80 -32.01 -7.89
N SER A 2 5.90 -31.70 -7.20
CA SER A 2 5.88 -30.59 -6.25
C SER A 2 5.51 -29.32 -7.01
N LYS A 3 4.60 -28.50 -6.47
CA LYS A 3 4.31 -27.19 -7.07
C LYS A 3 5.61 -26.37 -6.98
N SER A 4 6.15 -25.95 -8.12
CA SER A 4 7.29 -25.03 -8.15
C SER A 4 6.73 -23.62 -8.16
N TYR A 5 6.88 -22.90 -7.04
CA TYR A 5 6.49 -21.50 -6.97
C TYR A 5 7.59 -20.62 -7.57
N ARG A 6 7.20 -19.64 -8.38
CA ARG A 6 8.12 -18.76 -9.13
C ARG A 6 8.01 -17.29 -8.73
N LEU A 7 6.97 -16.93 -7.97
CA LEU A 7 6.77 -15.59 -7.45
C LEU A 7 6.20 -15.64 -6.04
N ILE A 8 6.71 -14.78 -5.17
CA ILE A 8 6.21 -14.55 -3.82
C ILE A 8 5.68 -13.13 -3.74
N ALA A 9 4.43 -12.95 -3.32
CA ALA A 9 3.82 -11.65 -3.10
C ALA A 9 3.44 -11.47 -1.64
N SER A 10 4.04 -10.50 -0.94
CA SER A 10 3.76 -10.31 0.48
C SER A 10 3.29 -8.89 0.74
N ASP A 11 2.25 -8.77 1.55
CA ASP A 11 2.01 -7.51 2.25
C ASP A 11 3.16 -7.15 3.21
N MET A 12 3.21 -5.89 3.61
CA MET A 12 4.23 -5.33 4.49
C MET A 12 3.77 -5.27 5.95
N ASP A 13 2.82 -4.40 6.29
CA ASP A 13 2.44 -4.12 7.68
C ASP A 13 1.63 -5.27 8.27
N GLY A 14 2.04 -5.84 9.41
CA GLY A 14 1.32 -6.97 10.00
C GLY A 14 1.53 -8.29 9.24
N THR A 15 2.40 -8.30 8.22
CA THR A 15 2.74 -9.48 7.43
C THR A 15 4.24 -9.74 7.39
N LEU A 16 4.98 -8.95 6.62
CA LEU A 16 6.43 -9.08 6.46
C LEU A 16 7.22 -8.27 7.49
N LEU A 17 6.67 -7.13 7.91
CA LEU A 17 7.25 -6.24 8.90
C LEU A 17 6.73 -6.61 10.29
N ASN A 18 7.64 -6.64 11.26
CA ASN A 18 7.31 -6.75 12.67
C ASN A 18 6.67 -5.44 13.20
N ASP A 19 6.28 -5.44 14.46
CA ASP A 19 5.66 -4.29 15.12
C ASP A 19 6.57 -3.05 15.21
N ALA A 20 7.89 -3.22 15.05
CA ALA A 20 8.84 -2.12 14.89
C ALA A 20 8.94 -1.60 13.45
N HIS A 21 8.06 -2.05 12.55
CA HIS A 21 8.05 -1.71 11.12
C HIS A 21 9.39 -2.01 10.43
N ARG A 22 9.99 -3.16 10.77
CA ARG A 22 11.24 -3.66 10.18
C ARG A 22 11.08 -5.09 9.71
N MET A 23 11.81 -5.44 8.65
CA MET A 23 11.92 -6.82 8.20
C MET A 23 13.05 -7.50 8.97
N SER A 24 12.79 -8.69 9.51
CA SER A 24 13.81 -9.43 10.27
C SER A 24 14.97 -9.90 9.40
N GLU A 25 16.14 -10.13 10.02
CA GLU A 25 17.30 -10.72 9.35
C GLU A 25 16.98 -12.09 8.74
N LYS A 26 16.20 -12.91 9.45
CA LYS A 26 15.77 -14.23 8.97
C LYS A 26 14.95 -14.09 7.69
N THR A 27 13.98 -13.19 7.67
CA THR A 27 13.13 -12.94 6.50
C THR A 27 13.95 -12.42 5.32
N LYS A 28 14.82 -11.43 5.55
CA LYS A 28 15.73 -10.90 4.53
C LYS A 28 16.58 -12.00 3.90
N LYS A 29 17.21 -12.85 4.74
CA LYS A 29 18.03 -13.97 4.27
C LYS A 29 17.23 -14.96 3.42
N VAL A 30 16.06 -15.40 3.89
CA VAL A 30 15.22 -16.36 3.16
C VAL A 30 14.79 -15.81 1.80
N LEU A 31 14.38 -14.55 1.73
CA LEU A 31 14.04 -13.91 0.45
C LEU A 31 15.25 -13.82 -0.49
N CYS A 32 16.43 -13.49 0.02
CA CYS A 32 17.65 -13.46 -0.78
C CYS A 32 18.06 -14.86 -1.28
N ASP A 33 17.96 -15.90 -0.45
CA ASP A 33 18.20 -17.28 -0.89
C ASP A 33 17.25 -17.64 -2.04
N LEU A 34 15.95 -17.35 -1.90
CA LEU A 34 14.94 -17.63 -2.93
C LEU A 34 15.19 -16.86 -4.23
N MET A 35 15.50 -15.58 -4.15
CA MET A 35 15.80 -14.76 -5.33
C MET A 35 17.08 -15.22 -6.02
N TYR A 36 18.20 -15.26 -5.29
CA TYR A 36 19.51 -15.34 -5.91
C TYR A 36 20.10 -16.74 -6.01
N LYS A 37 19.52 -17.73 -5.32
CA LYS A 37 19.88 -19.16 -5.47
C LYS A 37 18.82 -19.97 -6.21
N HIS A 38 17.54 -19.53 -6.19
CA HIS A 38 16.44 -20.26 -6.81
C HIS A 38 15.72 -19.50 -7.95
N GLY A 39 16.05 -18.23 -8.19
CA GLY A 39 15.45 -17.44 -9.28
C GLY A 39 13.97 -17.14 -9.06
N VAL A 40 13.51 -17.11 -7.81
CA VAL A 40 12.11 -16.80 -7.46
C VAL A 40 11.95 -15.28 -7.39
N HIS A 41 10.94 -14.74 -8.07
CA HIS A 41 10.63 -13.31 -7.97
C HIS A 41 9.96 -12.97 -6.65
N PHE A 42 10.18 -11.77 -6.15
CA PHE A 42 9.55 -11.25 -4.95
C PHE A 42 8.78 -9.95 -5.21
N LEU A 43 7.63 -9.79 -4.59
CA LEU A 43 6.78 -8.62 -4.74
C LEU A 43 6.35 -8.13 -3.36
N PHE A 44 6.78 -6.91 -3.00
CA PHE A 44 6.13 -6.19 -1.92
C PHE A 44 4.78 -5.68 -2.43
N ALA A 45 3.69 -5.92 -1.69
CA ALA A 45 2.35 -5.48 -2.05
C ALA A 45 1.67 -4.75 -0.90
N THR A 46 1.75 -3.42 -0.87
CA THR A 46 1.29 -2.62 0.28
C THR A 46 0.27 -1.54 -0.07
N GLY A 47 -0.54 -1.17 0.92
CA GLY A 47 -1.39 0.01 0.88
C GLY A 47 -0.66 1.32 1.14
N ARG A 48 0.61 1.29 1.58
CA ARG A 48 1.42 2.48 1.87
C ARG A 48 1.62 3.36 0.63
N HIS A 49 2.00 4.61 0.90
CA HIS A 49 2.49 5.51 -0.13
C HIS A 49 3.85 5.04 -0.69
N CYS A 50 4.22 5.31 -1.94
CA CYS A 50 5.55 4.95 -2.49
C CYS A 50 6.70 5.60 -1.71
N LEU A 51 6.57 6.88 -1.33
CA LEU A 51 7.51 7.54 -0.40
C LEU A 51 7.60 6.84 0.97
N ALA A 52 6.53 6.19 1.43
CA ALA A 52 6.46 5.54 2.75
C ALA A 52 7.03 4.11 2.79
N VAL A 53 7.56 3.64 1.65
CA VAL A 53 8.28 2.36 1.53
C VAL A 53 9.75 2.55 1.18
N GLU A 54 10.19 3.79 1.01
CA GLU A 54 11.53 4.12 0.52
C GLU A 54 12.65 3.65 1.46
N ASP A 55 12.46 3.81 2.77
CA ASP A 55 13.42 3.33 3.77
C ASP A 55 13.57 1.81 3.72
N THR A 56 12.45 1.08 3.68
CA THR A 56 12.45 -0.39 3.57
C THR A 56 13.09 -0.84 2.25
N ARG A 57 12.81 -0.15 1.14
CA ARG A 57 13.42 -0.43 -0.17
C ARG A 57 14.93 -0.28 -0.10
N THR A 58 15.40 0.84 0.43
CA THR A 58 16.83 1.17 0.50
C THR A 58 17.58 0.23 1.44
N GLU A 59 17.00 -0.07 2.60
CA GLU A 59 17.56 -1.05 3.54
C GLU A 59 17.69 -2.43 2.89
N PHE A 60 16.64 -2.89 2.20
CA PHE A 60 16.68 -4.21 1.58
C PHE A 60 17.66 -4.29 0.40
N ILE A 61 17.83 -3.21 -0.37
CA ILE A 61 18.86 -3.14 -1.42
C ILE A 61 20.26 -3.23 -0.83
N ALA A 62 20.53 -2.51 0.26
CA ALA A 62 21.82 -2.58 0.94
C ALA A 62 22.08 -4.01 1.45
N TYR A 63 21.08 -4.63 2.06
CA TYR A 63 21.18 -6.02 2.51
C TYR A 63 21.47 -7.00 1.35
N ILE A 64 20.80 -6.85 0.21
CA ILE A 64 21.03 -7.67 -0.97
C ILE A 64 22.47 -7.53 -1.47
N GLN A 65 23.03 -6.32 -1.48
CA GLN A 65 24.42 -6.09 -1.90
C GLN A 65 25.41 -6.80 -0.99
N ASP A 66 25.23 -6.69 0.33
CA ASP A 66 26.07 -7.37 1.31
C ASP A 66 25.92 -8.90 1.19
N TYR A 67 24.68 -9.40 1.07
CA TYR A 67 24.38 -10.83 0.88
C TYR A 67 25.05 -11.40 -0.38
N LEU A 68 24.95 -10.72 -1.52
CA LEU A 68 25.57 -11.19 -2.77
C LEU A 68 27.08 -11.30 -2.67
N LYS A 69 27.73 -10.39 -1.93
CA LYS A 69 29.16 -10.43 -1.68
C LYS A 69 29.54 -11.56 -0.72
N GLU A 70 28.84 -11.70 0.39
CA GLU A 70 29.08 -12.74 1.41
C GLU A 70 28.92 -14.16 0.83
N GLU A 71 27.91 -14.36 -0.01
CA GLU A 71 27.60 -15.65 -0.65
C GLU A 71 28.38 -15.86 -1.98
N ASN A 72 29.24 -14.92 -2.38
CA ASN A 72 30.01 -14.93 -3.64
C ASN A 72 29.12 -15.05 -4.91
N LEU A 73 27.95 -14.42 -4.89
CA LEU A 73 26.94 -14.44 -5.95
C LEU A 73 26.97 -13.20 -6.86
N GLU A 74 27.86 -12.23 -6.63
CA GLU A 74 27.95 -10.98 -7.42
C GLU A 74 28.11 -11.22 -8.94
N SER A 75 28.75 -12.33 -9.32
CA SER A 75 28.95 -12.70 -10.73
C SER A 75 27.83 -13.56 -11.33
N SER A 76 26.86 -13.98 -10.50
CA SER A 76 25.71 -14.80 -10.92
C SER A 76 24.86 -14.06 -11.97
N PRO A 77 24.31 -14.75 -12.99
CA PRO A 77 23.33 -14.15 -13.91
C PRO A 77 22.16 -13.49 -13.18
N LEU A 78 21.66 -14.14 -12.11
CA LEU A 78 20.55 -13.64 -11.29
C LEU A 78 20.87 -12.31 -10.58
N ALA A 79 22.13 -12.04 -10.24
CA ALA A 79 22.53 -10.77 -9.63
C ALA A 79 22.35 -9.56 -10.56
N LYS A 80 22.20 -9.79 -11.86
CA LYS A 80 21.96 -8.74 -12.88
C LYS A 80 20.47 -8.58 -13.21
N GLU A 81 19.61 -9.46 -12.69
CA GLU A 81 18.19 -9.46 -12.97
C GLU A 81 17.39 -8.61 -11.98
N THR A 82 16.24 -8.09 -12.42
CA THR A 82 15.28 -7.47 -11.51
C THR A 82 14.40 -8.54 -10.92
N LEU A 83 14.73 -8.97 -9.70
CA LEU A 83 14.04 -10.07 -9.03
C LEU A 83 13.01 -9.62 -8.00
N PHE A 84 12.96 -8.33 -7.66
CA PHE A 84 11.87 -7.82 -6.82
C PHE A 84 11.24 -6.53 -7.35
N TYR A 85 9.98 -6.30 -6.95
CA TYR A 85 9.20 -5.12 -7.31
C TYR A 85 8.44 -4.59 -6.10
N LEU A 86 8.10 -3.30 -6.13
CA LEU A 86 7.33 -2.62 -5.09
C LEU A 86 5.98 -2.16 -5.62
N VAL A 87 4.92 -2.83 -5.17
CA VAL A 87 3.54 -2.40 -5.34
C VAL A 87 3.13 -1.56 -4.14
N SER A 88 2.69 -0.34 -4.41
CA SER A 88 2.16 0.61 -3.43
C SER A 88 0.75 1.04 -3.82
N PHE A 89 0.08 1.77 -2.93
CA PHE A 89 -1.30 2.23 -3.14
C PHE A 89 -2.28 1.06 -3.42
N ASN A 90 -2.09 -0.11 -2.82
CA ASN A 90 -2.86 -1.33 -3.11
C ASN A 90 -2.87 -1.72 -4.60
N GLY A 91 -1.82 -1.44 -5.36
CA GLY A 91 -1.77 -1.72 -6.81
C GLY A 91 -1.75 -0.49 -7.70
N GLY A 92 -2.06 0.70 -7.17
CA GLY A 92 -2.08 1.93 -7.96
C GLY A 92 -0.72 2.34 -8.52
N ARG A 93 0.38 1.87 -7.93
CA ARG A 93 1.75 2.16 -8.38
C ARG A 93 2.63 0.94 -8.28
N VAL A 94 3.46 0.72 -9.30
CA VAL A 94 4.53 -0.28 -9.26
C VAL A 94 5.87 0.36 -9.59
N HIS A 95 6.87 0.09 -8.76
CA HIS A 95 8.24 0.55 -8.95
C HIS A 95 9.21 -0.63 -9.02
N THR A 96 10.28 -0.46 -9.80
CA THR A 96 11.45 -1.35 -9.79
C THR A 96 12.32 -1.07 -8.54
N PRO A 97 13.31 -1.94 -8.24
CA PRO A 97 14.23 -1.76 -7.11
C PRO A 97 14.92 -0.40 -7.09
N ASN A 98 15.28 0.16 -8.25
CA ASN A 98 15.93 1.47 -8.33
C ASN A 98 14.96 2.67 -8.26
N GLY A 99 13.67 2.44 -8.00
CA GLY A 99 12.69 3.51 -7.80
C GLY A 99 12.08 4.05 -9.09
N LYS A 100 12.29 3.40 -10.24
CA LYS A 100 11.61 3.75 -11.49
C LYS A 100 10.16 3.29 -11.44
N LEU A 101 9.22 4.23 -11.63
CA LEU A 101 7.80 3.94 -11.82
C LEU A 101 7.57 3.22 -13.16
N ILE A 102 6.89 2.07 -13.12
CA ILE A 102 6.60 1.25 -14.30
C ILE A 102 5.11 1.04 -14.55
N ILE A 103 4.26 1.20 -13.54
CA ILE A 103 2.80 1.13 -13.65
C ILE A 103 2.20 2.25 -12.82
N GLU A 104 1.25 2.98 -13.41
CA GLU A 104 0.53 4.09 -12.79
C GLU A 104 -0.96 4.05 -13.12
N HIS A 105 -1.78 3.88 -12.09
CA HIS A 105 -3.23 3.94 -12.19
C HIS A 105 -3.79 5.07 -11.33
N ASN A 106 -4.68 5.88 -11.91
CA ASN A 106 -5.27 7.03 -11.22
C ASN A 106 -6.78 6.86 -11.16
N ILE A 107 -7.37 7.30 -10.05
CA ILE A 107 -8.81 7.42 -9.89
C ILE A 107 -9.31 8.50 -10.85
N ASP A 108 -10.44 8.25 -11.52
CA ASP A 108 -11.07 9.24 -12.36
C ASP A 108 -11.35 10.55 -11.59
N ASN A 109 -11.04 11.70 -12.21
CA ASN A 109 -11.15 13.01 -11.58
C ASN A 109 -12.57 13.31 -11.06
N ASP A 110 -13.60 12.95 -11.83
CA ASP A 110 -15.00 13.17 -11.43
C ASP A 110 -15.33 12.41 -10.13
N ILE A 111 -14.82 11.19 -9.97
CA ILE A 111 -14.99 10.39 -8.75
C ILE A 111 -14.23 11.04 -7.59
N VAL A 112 -12.97 11.40 -7.76
CA VAL A 112 -12.18 12.07 -6.70
C VAL A 112 -12.88 13.31 -6.18
N THR A 113 -13.33 14.19 -7.09
CA THR A 113 -13.99 15.43 -6.71
C THR A 113 -15.36 15.20 -6.07
N ASP A 114 -16.11 14.18 -6.50
CA ASP A 114 -17.40 13.81 -5.91
C ASP A 114 -17.21 13.20 -4.51
N ILE A 115 -16.18 12.38 -4.31
CA ILE A 115 -15.84 11.80 -3.00
C ILE A 115 -15.50 12.90 -2.00
N TYR A 116 -14.64 13.85 -2.39
CA TYR A 116 -14.33 14.99 -1.54
C TYR A 116 -15.59 15.75 -1.12
N ARG A 117 -16.48 16.08 -2.06
CA ARG A 117 -17.69 16.85 -1.76
C ARG A 117 -18.69 16.11 -0.88
N ARG A 118 -18.88 14.80 -1.07
CA ARG A 118 -19.94 14.03 -0.38
C ARG A 118 -19.52 13.41 0.93
N TYR A 119 -18.31 12.88 0.99
CA TYR A 119 -17.85 12.11 2.14
C TYR A 119 -16.85 12.88 2.98
N CYS A 120 -15.94 13.64 2.36
CA CYS A 120 -14.83 14.24 3.09
C CYS A 120 -15.16 15.64 3.63
N VAL A 121 -15.64 16.57 2.79
CA VAL A 121 -15.99 17.95 3.18
C VAL A 121 -16.98 17.95 4.35
N PRO A 122 -18.07 17.15 4.34
CA PRO A 122 -19.00 17.16 5.45
C PRO A 122 -18.36 16.65 6.74
N ASN A 123 -17.38 15.75 6.69
CA ASN A 123 -16.85 15.04 7.86
C ASN A 123 -15.41 15.42 8.25
N THR A 124 -14.80 16.42 7.60
CA THR A 124 -13.47 16.90 8.00
C THR A 124 -13.55 17.81 9.23
N ALA A 125 -12.44 17.92 9.97
CA ALA A 125 -12.32 18.59 11.27
C ALA A 125 -12.63 20.12 11.27
N LYS A 126 -13.11 20.70 10.17
CA LYS A 126 -13.45 22.12 10.05
C LYS A 126 -14.94 22.35 9.99
N ARG A 127 -15.59 21.98 11.08
CA ARG A 127 -16.87 22.59 11.41
C ARG A 127 -16.60 23.67 12.44
N ALA A 128 -16.95 24.92 12.11
CA ALA A 128 -16.79 26.07 13.01
C ALA A 128 -17.65 25.94 14.29
N ASP A 129 -18.58 24.97 14.32
CA ASP A 129 -19.62 24.78 15.31
C ASP A 129 -19.59 23.40 15.99
N SER A 130 -18.52 22.62 15.84
CA SER A 130 -18.41 21.28 16.45
C SER A 130 -18.48 21.33 17.99
N LYS A 131 -19.49 20.68 18.55
CA LYS A 131 -19.76 20.48 19.98
C LYS A 131 -19.27 19.10 20.44
N PRO A 132 -19.03 18.89 21.75
CA PRO A 132 -18.86 17.56 22.31
C PRO A 132 -20.05 16.66 21.93
N GLY A 133 -19.78 15.58 21.18
CA GLY A 133 -20.81 14.68 20.61
C GLY A 133 -21.14 14.90 19.13
N ASP A 134 -20.51 15.88 18.46
CA ASP A 134 -20.68 16.07 17.01
C ASP A 134 -19.90 15.05 16.18
N LYS A 135 -20.48 14.75 15.01
CA LYS A 135 -20.17 13.64 14.07
C LYS A 135 -18.69 13.26 13.98
N GLU A 136 -18.50 11.94 13.83
CA GLU A 136 -17.27 11.25 13.48
C GLU A 136 -16.42 12.03 12.46
N VAL A 137 -15.16 12.26 12.81
CA VAL A 137 -14.22 12.99 11.97
C VAL A 137 -13.56 12.02 10.99
N VAL A 138 -13.53 12.42 9.73
CA VAL A 138 -12.84 11.71 8.65
C VAL A 138 -11.57 12.46 8.30
N TYR A 139 -10.44 11.80 8.53
CA TYR A 139 -9.11 12.26 8.14
C TYR A 139 -8.81 11.70 6.75
N THR A 140 -8.77 12.57 5.74
CA THR A 140 -8.56 12.14 4.36
C THR A 140 -7.09 12.25 3.99
N SER A 141 -6.56 11.19 3.41
CA SER A 141 -5.31 11.26 2.63
C SER A 141 -5.61 11.13 1.14
N ALA A 142 -4.87 11.88 0.33
CA ALA A 142 -4.84 11.70 -1.12
C ALA A 142 -3.39 11.45 -1.56
N TYR A 143 -3.18 10.36 -2.28
CA TYR A 143 -1.86 9.92 -2.72
C TYR A 143 -1.70 10.24 -4.20
N THR A 144 -0.81 11.17 -4.53
CA THR A 144 -0.22 11.25 -5.88
C THR A 144 1.12 10.51 -5.87
N THR A 145 1.75 10.28 -7.02
CA THR A 145 3.09 9.65 -7.03
C THR A 145 4.10 10.42 -6.18
N ASP A 146 4.05 11.75 -6.23
CA ASP A 146 5.11 12.60 -5.68
C ASP A 146 4.76 13.18 -4.30
N VAL A 147 3.49 13.19 -3.92
CA VAL A 147 3.03 13.87 -2.71
C VAL A 147 1.93 13.09 -2.02
N TRP A 148 2.14 12.86 -0.72
CA TRP A 148 1.11 12.41 0.20
C TRP A 148 0.42 13.61 0.83
N PHE A 149 -0.81 13.93 0.42
CA PHE A 149 -1.63 14.97 1.04
C PHE A 149 -2.43 14.40 2.21
N MET A 150 -2.56 15.14 3.30
CA MET A 150 -3.40 14.75 4.43
C MET A 150 -4.11 15.96 5.06
N THR A 151 -5.36 15.79 5.48
CA THR A 151 -6.16 16.90 6.04
C THR A 151 -5.67 17.36 7.41
N ALA A 152 -5.23 16.42 8.24
CA ALA A 152 -4.70 16.62 9.57
C ALA A 152 -3.98 15.33 10.02
N ASN A 153 -3.10 15.42 11.01
CA ASN A 153 -2.47 14.21 11.58
C ASN A 153 -3.51 13.37 12.34
N TYR A 154 -3.64 12.11 11.94
CA TYR A 154 -4.48 11.12 12.64
C TYR A 154 -3.70 10.38 13.74
N TYR A 155 -2.38 10.25 13.58
CA TYR A 155 -1.54 9.50 14.51
C TYR A 155 -1.06 10.41 15.66
N PRO A 156 -1.00 9.90 16.90
CA PRO A 156 -0.46 10.67 18.02
C PRO A 156 1.05 10.87 17.88
N GLY A 157 1.53 12.02 18.36
CA GLY A 157 2.97 12.32 18.43
C GLY A 157 3.68 12.26 17.08
N ASN A 158 4.78 11.49 17.03
CA ASN A 158 5.65 11.27 15.87
C ASN A 158 5.53 9.85 15.29
N GLU A 159 4.47 9.12 15.63
CA GLU A 159 4.27 7.73 15.16
C GLU A 159 4.21 7.64 13.63
N LEU A 160 3.67 8.66 12.97
CA LEU A 160 3.58 8.69 11.51
C LEU A 160 4.98 8.60 10.89
N GLU A 161 5.88 9.51 11.27
CA GLU A 161 7.25 9.54 10.74
C GLU A 161 8.05 8.28 11.15
N GLN A 162 7.86 7.76 12.36
CA GLN A 162 8.51 6.53 12.80
C GLN A 162 8.06 5.30 11.99
N LYS A 163 6.76 5.21 11.69
CA LYS A 163 6.16 4.10 10.97
C LYS A 163 6.46 4.15 9.47
N PHE A 164 6.37 5.32 8.88
CA PHE A 164 6.38 5.48 7.42
C PHE A 164 7.66 6.08 6.86
N GLY A 165 8.54 6.68 7.67
CA GLY A 165 9.77 7.34 7.19
C GLY A 165 9.53 8.59 6.33
N ALA A 166 8.29 8.85 5.95
CA ALA A 166 7.86 9.96 5.12
C ALA A 166 6.74 10.75 5.81
N ARG A 167 6.82 12.07 5.73
CA ARG A 167 5.84 13.00 6.29
C ARG A 167 4.89 13.49 5.19
N PRO A 168 3.56 13.41 5.38
CA PRO A 168 2.61 13.99 4.44
C PRO A 168 2.70 15.52 4.45
N PHE A 169 2.29 16.11 3.33
CA PHE A 169 1.91 17.51 3.30
C PHE A 169 0.56 17.66 4.00
N PHE A 170 0.60 18.16 5.24
CA PHE A 170 -0.60 18.54 5.98
C PHE A 170 -1.14 19.84 5.41
N VAL A 171 -2.25 19.75 4.67
CA VAL A 171 -2.78 20.88 3.91
C VAL A 171 -3.39 21.90 4.87
N PRO A 172 -2.79 23.10 5.02
CA PRO A 172 -3.34 24.10 5.91
C PRO A 172 -4.57 24.75 5.25
N TYR A 173 -5.29 25.53 6.04
CA TYR A 173 -6.39 26.33 5.53
C TYR A 173 -6.60 27.57 6.38
N PRO A 174 -6.87 28.71 5.72
CA PRO A 174 -7.02 29.97 6.40
C PRO A 174 -8.22 29.96 7.33
N LYS A 175 -8.00 30.36 8.59
CA LYS A 175 -9.10 30.84 9.45
C LYS A 175 -9.48 32.26 9.03
N ASP A 176 -10.67 32.70 9.40
CA ASP A 176 -11.16 34.03 9.08
C ASP A 176 -10.16 35.12 9.48
N GLY A 177 -9.81 35.97 8.52
CA GLY A 177 -8.86 37.08 8.71
C GLY A 177 -7.38 36.72 8.63
N GLN A 178 -6.99 35.46 8.47
CA GLN A 178 -5.57 35.10 8.31
C GLN A 178 -5.03 35.42 6.92
N SER A 179 -3.83 36.01 6.86
CA SER A 179 -3.11 36.23 5.60
C SER A 179 -2.49 34.93 5.07
N PRO A 180 -2.21 34.82 3.75
CA PRO A 180 -1.48 33.68 3.20
C PRO A 180 -0.11 33.44 3.86
N GLU A 181 0.60 34.50 4.25
CA GLU A 181 1.88 34.40 4.95
C GLU A 181 1.72 33.78 6.34
N GLU A 182 0.66 34.13 7.07
CA GLU A 182 0.38 33.57 8.40
C GLU A 182 0.02 32.08 8.32
N VAL A 183 -0.73 31.68 7.28
CA VAL A 183 -1.13 30.27 7.08
C VAL A 183 0.05 29.39 6.68
N THR A 184 1.01 29.95 5.95
CA THR A 184 2.14 29.20 5.38
C THR A 184 3.44 29.35 6.16
N LYS A 185 3.43 30.04 7.32
CA LYS A 185 4.64 30.39 8.08
C LYS A 185 5.51 29.18 8.44
N ASP A 186 4.88 28.05 8.77
CA ASP A 186 5.54 26.82 9.24
C ASP A 186 5.82 25.83 8.09
N LEU A 187 5.42 26.16 6.86
CA LEU A 187 5.65 25.34 5.68
C LEU A 187 7.08 25.53 5.15
N ASN A 188 7.68 24.43 4.70
CA ASN A 188 8.94 24.46 3.96
C ASN A 188 8.75 25.00 2.52
N ALA A 189 9.84 25.18 1.77
CA ALA A 189 9.79 25.74 0.42
C ALA A 189 8.94 24.94 -0.58
N GLN A 190 9.00 23.60 -0.51
CA GLN A 190 8.21 22.72 -1.37
C GLN A 190 6.73 22.77 -0.99
N GLU A 191 6.40 22.74 0.30
CA GLU A 191 5.02 22.83 0.79
C GLU A 191 4.39 24.20 0.47
N LYS A 192 5.16 25.29 0.54
CA LYS A 192 4.73 26.62 0.09
C LYS A 192 4.41 26.64 -1.39
N GLU A 193 5.19 25.93 -2.20
CA GLU A 193 4.90 25.81 -3.63
C GLU A 193 3.62 25.02 -3.87
N LEU A 194 3.43 23.88 -3.20
CA LEU A 194 2.19 23.11 -3.25
C LEU A 194 0.97 23.94 -2.85
N TYR A 195 1.08 24.75 -1.80
CA TYR A 195 -0.02 25.57 -1.29
C TYR A 195 -0.45 26.71 -2.23
N LYS A 196 0.40 27.14 -3.18
CA LYS A 196 0.01 28.12 -4.21
C LYS A 196 -1.03 27.55 -5.17
N HIS A 197 -1.06 26.22 -5.33
CA HIS A 197 -1.94 25.54 -6.27
C HIS A 197 -3.29 25.23 -5.62
N LYS A 198 -4.27 26.11 -5.86
CA LYS A 198 -5.66 25.90 -5.46
C LYS A 198 -6.45 25.36 -6.65
N ASN A 199 -7.23 24.31 -6.43
CA ASN A 199 -8.15 23.76 -7.43
C ASN A 199 -9.48 24.54 -7.48
N ASN A 200 -10.34 24.17 -8.43
CA ASN A 200 -11.63 24.83 -8.68
C ASN A 200 -12.83 24.13 -7.99
N LEU A 201 -12.61 23.36 -6.92
CA LEU A 201 -13.71 22.65 -6.24
C LEU A 201 -14.70 23.60 -5.57
N GLY A 202 -14.22 24.74 -5.06
CA GLY A 202 -15.04 25.78 -4.45
C GLY A 202 -15.73 25.34 -3.16
N THR A 203 -15.11 24.41 -2.42
CA THR A 203 -15.71 23.77 -1.23
C THR A 203 -15.58 24.60 0.04
N GLN A 204 -14.77 25.67 0.02
CA GLN A 204 -14.42 26.44 1.22
C GLN A 204 -13.87 25.51 2.31
N SER A 205 -12.93 24.65 1.92
CA SER A 205 -12.34 23.65 2.81
C SER A 205 -10.87 23.37 2.45
N VAL A 206 -10.19 22.48 3.19
CA VAL A 206 -8.81 22.05 2.84
C VAL A 206 -8.77 21.42 1.45
N PHE A 207 -9.88 20.82 1.00
CA PHE A 207 -9.94 20.10 -0.26
C PHE A 207 -9.77 21.02 -1.47
N ASP A 208 -9.91 22.34 -1.31
CA ASP A 208 -9.58 23.28 -2.39
C ASP A 208 -8.07 23.30 -2.71
N TRP A 209 -7.21 22.73 -1.86
CA TRP A 209 -5.77 22.55 -2.08
C TRP A 209 -5.37 21.08 -2.23
N PHE A 210 -6.33 20.16 -2.23
CA PHE A 210 -6.07 18.76 -2.52
C PHE A 210 -5.91 18.52 -4.03
N PRO A 211 -5.13 17.51 -4.44
CA PRO A 211 -5.08 17.09 -5.82
C PRO A 211 -6.45 16.52 -6.23
N THR A 212 -6.89 16.87 -7.43
CA THR A 212 -8.09 16.28 -8.04
C THR A 212 -7.72 15.35 -9.19
N GLU A 213 -6.56 15.54 -9.80
CA GLU A 213 -6.00 14.71 -10.87
C GLU A 213 -4.78 13.95 -10.35
N LYS A 214 -4.39 12.88 -11.05
CA LYS A 214 -3.23 12.04 -10.71
C LYS A 214 -3.27 11.48 -9.27
N VAL A 215 -4.48 11.28 -8.74
CA VAL A 215 -4.70 10.65 -7.44
C VAL A 215 -4.73 9.15 -7.65
N GLY A 216 -3.70 8.44 -7.19
CA GLY A 216 -3.64 6.99 -7.28
C GLY A 216 -4.46 6.28 -6.21
N LYS A 217 -4.68 6.94 -5.06
CA LYS A 217 -5.42 6.39 -3.93
C LYS A 217 -5.96 7.48 -3.00
N LEU A 218 -7.16 7.26 -2.47
CA LEU A 218 -7.68 7.99 -1.32
C LEU A 218 -7.72 7.07 -0.09
N CYS A 219 -7.38 7.60 1.08
CA CYS A 219 -7.54 6.89 2.36
C CYS A 219 -8.48 7.71 3.25
N LEU A 220 -9.60 7.13 3.67
CA LEU A 220 -10.55 7.72 4.60
C LEU A 220 -10.35 7.08 5.97
N ARG A 221 -9.81 7.84 6.93
CA ARG A 221 -9.57 7.35 8.28
C ARG A 221 -10.57 7.91 9.28
N CYS A 222 -11.09 7.05 10.14
CA CYS A 222 -12.09 7.41 11.15
C CYS A 222 -12.08 6.40 12.30
N ASP A 223 -12.38 6.87 13.51
CA ASP A 223 -12.51 6.01 14.69
C ASP A 223 -13.80 5.17 14.65
N SER A 224 -14.81 5.63 13.90
CA SER A 224 -16.04 4.88 13.68
C SER A 224 -15.94 3.95 12.49
N ILE A 225 -15.85 2.66 12.81
CA ILE A 225 -15.93 1.60 11.80
C ILE A 225 -17.31 1.54 11.14
N ASP A 226 -18.39 1.91 11.85
CA ASP A 226 -19.75 1.91 11.31
C ASP A 226 -19.90 2.95 10.19
N LEU A 227 -19.28 4.13 10.35
CA LEU A 227 -19.23 5.14 9.29
C LEU A 227 -18.44 4.66 8.08
N LEU A 228 -17.29 4.02 8.32
CA LEU A 228 -16.48 3.50 7.22
C LEU A 228 -17.20 2.37 6.49
N HIS A 229 -17.93 1.49 7.18
CA HIS A 229 -18.79 0.48 6.53
C HIS A 229 -19.94 1.11 5.75
N LYS A 230 -20.51 2.22 6.26
CA LYS A 230 -21.49 2.99 5.49
C LYS A 230 -20.86 3.54 4.20
N PHE A 231 -19.68 4.17 4.29
CA PHE A 231 -18.97 4.66 3.10
C PHE A 231 -18.60 3.53 2.15
N GLU A 232 -18.12 2.39 2.63
CA GLU A 232 -17.83 1.20 1.83
C GLU A 232 -19.05 0.81 0.97
N ARG A 233 -20.25 0.72 1.58
CA ARG A 233 -21.49 0.42 0.84
C ARG A 233 -21.85 1.51 -0.16
N GLU A 234 -21.88 2.77 0.26
CA GLU A 234 -22.29 3.90 -0.60
C GLU A 234 -21.34 4.11 -1.79
N LEU A 235 -20.02 3.93 -1.59
CA LEU A 235 -19.02 4.00 -2.65
C LEU A 235 -19.20 2.87 -3.66
N ASN A 236 -19.35 1.63 -3.19
CA ASN A 236 -19.56 0.46 -4.05
C ASN A 236 -20.89 0.55 -4.82
N GLU A 237 -21.99 0.93 -4.17
CA GLU A 237 -23.30 1.09 -4.80
C GLU A 237 -23.29 2.18 -5.88
N LYS A 238 -22.57 3.28 -5.65
CA LYS A 238 -22.60 4.44 -6.53
C LYS A 238 -21.66 4.30 -7.73
N TYR A 239 -20.43 3.84 -7.50
CA TYR A 239 -19.39 3.85 -8.54
C TYR A 239 -19.17 2.47 -9.16
N GLY A 240 -19.61 1.39 -8.49
CA GLY A 240 -19.45 0.02 -8.97
C GLY A 240 -18.02 -0.27 -9.42
N ASP A 241 -17.89 -0.85 -10.61
CA ASP A 241 -16.60 -1.24 -11.21
C ASP A 241 -15.65 -0.06 -11.51
N ARG A 242 -16.04 1.20 -11.27
CA ARG A 242 -15.16 2.36 -11.44
C ARG A 242 -14.23 2.60 -10.24
N VAL A 243 -14.47 1.96 -9.10
CA VAL A 243 -13.61 2.05 -7.91
C VAL A 243 -13.36 0.67 -7.32
N SER A 244 -12.21 0.52 -6.69
CA SER A 244 -11.94 -0.59 -5.78
C SER A 244 -11.87 -0.04 -4.36
N VAL A 245 -12.67 -0.61 -3.45
CA VAL A 245 -12.78 -0.16 -2.07
C VAL A 245 -12.39 -1.29 -1.13
N ALA A 246 -11.43 -1.04 -0.24
CA ALA A 246 -10.95 -2.06 0.69
C ALA A 246 -10.54 -1.45 2.03
N PHE A 247 -10.78 -2.18 3.13
CA PHE A 247 -10.24 -1.81 4.43
C PHE A 247 -8.77 -2.23 4.53
N SER A 248 -7.90 -1.31 4.96
CA SER A 248 -6.51 -1.63 5.35
C SER A 248 -6.31 -1.69 6.86
N SER A 249 -7.27 -1.20 7.64
CA SER A 249 -7.40 -1.43 9.09
C SER A 249 -8.85 -1.15 9.52
N ASN A 250 -9.21 -1.42 10.77
CA ASN A 250 -10.53 -1.05 11.31
C ASN A 250 -10.83 0.46 11.27
N HIS A 251 -9.80 1.28 11.02
CA HIS A 251 -9.88 2.74 11.00
C HIS A 251 -9.50 3.34 9.64
N CYS A 252 -9.36 2.53 8.58
CA CYS A 252 -8.92 3.04 7.28
C CYS A 252 -9.62 2.33 6.12
N LEU A 253 -10.41 3.09 5.38
CA LEU A 253 -11.02 2.68 4.13
C LEU A 253 -10.25 3.28 2.96
N ASP A 254 -9.72 2.41 2.10
CA ASP A 254 -8.97 2.79 0.92
C ASP A 254 -9.89 2.79 -0.31
N VAL A 255 -9.68 3.75 -1.20
CA VAL A 255 -10.32 3.83 -2.51
C VAL A 255 -9.24 3.96 -3.58
N THR A 256 -9.25 3.08 -4.56
CA THR A 256 -8.39 3.11 -5.76
C THR A 256 -9.27 3.06 -7.02
N GLN A 257 -8.64 3.21 -8.19
CA GLN A 257 -9.33 3.05 -9.47
C GLN A 257 -9.93 1.63 -9.56
N GLY A 258 -11.09 1.52 -10.21
CA GLY A 258 -11.76 0.24 -10.42
C GLY A 258 -10.88 -0.79 -11.13
N GLY A 259 -10.93 -2.03 -10.64
CA GLY A 259 -10.07 -3.12 -11.12
C GLY A 259 -8.63 -3.05 -10.62
N ILE A 260 -8.27 -2.07 -9.77
CA ILE A 260 -6.94 -1.98 -9.17
C ILE A 260 -6.96 -2.54 -7.75
N SER A 261 -6.18 -3.58 -7.54
CA SER A 261 -5.91 -4.20 -6.24
C SER A 261 -4.50 -4.80 -6.21
N LYS A 262 -4.07 -5.30 -5.05
CA LYS A 262 -2.79 -6.03 -4.93
C LYS A 262 -2.77 -7.27 -5.84
N ALA A 263 -3.93 -7.90 -6.07
CA ALA A 263 -4.06 -9.07 -6.94
C ALA A 263 -3.78 -8.71 -8.40
N ASN A 264 -4.43 -7.66 -8.92
CA ASN A 264 -4.23 -7.25 -10.30
C ASN A 264 -2.79 -6.75 -10.54
N ALA A 265 -2.20 -6.09 -9.55
CA ALA A 265 -0.80 -5.66 -9.63
C ALA A 265 0.19 -6.83 -9.73
N ILE A 266 -0.10 -7.99 -9.11
CA ILE A 266 0.70 -9.22 -9.33
C ILE A 266 0.68 -9.61 -10.81
N GLN A 267 -0.50 -9.60 -11.44
CA GLN A 267 -0.62 -9.96 -12.86
C GLN A 267 0.15 -8.98 -13.75
N GLU A 268 0.04 -7.67 -13.50
CA GLU A 268 0.79 -6.69 -14.30
C GLU A 268 2.30 -6.82 -14.11
N VAL A 269 2.77 -7.16 -12.90
CA VAL A 269 4.20 -7.45 -12.66
C VAL A 269 4.64 -8.72 -13.38
N ILE A 270 3.83 -9.77 -13.40
CA ILE A 270 4.09 -10.98 -14.19
C ILE A 270 4.24 -10.61 -15.67
N ASP A 271 3.37 -9.75 -16.20
CA ASP A 271 3.42 -9.31 -17.59
C ASP A 271 4.70 -8.49 -17.88
N VAL A 272 5.11 -7.63 -16.94
CA VAL A 272 6.39 -6.90 -17.01
C VAL A 272 7.57 -7.88 -17.05
N ILE A 273 7.62 -8.85 -16.14
CA ILE A 273 8.67 -9.88 -16.09
C ILE A 273 8.72 -10.63 -17.43
N GLN A 274 7.57 -11.06 -17.94
CA GLN A 274 7.47 -11.78 -19.20
C GLN A 274 7.95 -10.95 -20.39
N SER A 275 7.66 -9.65 -20.42
CA SER A 275 8.09 -8.74 -21.49
C SER A 275 9.61 -8.55 -21.57
N GLY A 276 10.31 -8.69 -20.43
CA GLY A 276 11.76 -8.63 -20.34
C GLY A 276 12.46 -9.97 -20.50
N ALA A 277 11.73 -11.09 -20.50
CA ALA A 277 12.30 -12.43 -20.54
C ALA A 277 12.76 -12.84 -21.96
N PRO A 278 13.78 -13.72 -22.10
CA PRO A 278 14.18 -14.24 -23.40
C PRO A 278 13.03 -15.00 -24.09
N ALA A 279 12.97 -14.92 -25.42
CA ALA A 279 11.96 -15.60 -26.22
C ALA A 279 11.87 -17.11 -25.87
N GLY A 280 10.66 -17.59 -25.58
CA GLY A 280 10.40 -18.99 -25.22
C GLY A 280 10.30 -19.29 -23.72
N HIS A 281 10.56 -18.32 -22.84
CA HIS A 281 10.27 -18.49 -21.40
C HIS A 281 8.75 -18.47 -21.16
N ALA A 282 8.28 -19.47 -20.41
CA ALA A 282 6.87 -19.58 -20.06
C ALA A 282 6.48 -18.51 -19.03
N PRO A 283 5.35 -17.80 -19.25
CA PRO A 283 4.80 -16.86 -18.27
C PRO A 283 4.57 -17.52 -16.92
N ILE A 284 4.88 -16.77 -15.86
CA ILE A 284 4.50 -17.16 -14.50
C ILE A 284 2.98 -17.19 -14.43
N LYS A 285 2.41 -18.28 -13.94
CA LYS A 285 0.96 -18.39 -13.71
C LYS A 285 0.64 -17.99 -12.28
N LEU A 286 -0.57 -17.49 -12.05
CA LEU A 286 -1.06 -17.23 -10.68
C LEU A 286 -0.99 -18.49 -9.78
N SER A 287 -1.15 -19.69 -10.36
CA SER A 287 -0.96 -20.96 -9.66
C SER A 287 0.46 -21.23 -9.16
N GLU A 288 1.45 -20.49 -9.65
CA GLU A 288 2.87 -20.53 -9.25
C GLU A 288 3.22 -19.36 -8.30
N VAL A 289 2.22 -18.60 -7.84
CA VAL A 289 2.37 -17.52 -6.86
C VAL A 289 2.07 -18.04 -5.46
N VAL A 290 2.94 -17.70 -4.50
CA VAL A 290 2.62 -17.75 -3.07
C VAL A 290 2.35 -16.33 -2.59
N SER A 291 1.28 -16.11 -1.83
CA SER A 291 1.02 -14.80 -1.23
C SER A 291 0.83 -14.82 0.28
N PHE A 292 1.09 -13.67 0.92
CA PHE A 292 0.96 -13.46 2.36
C PHE A 292 0.25 -12.14 2.65
N GLY A 293 -0.65 -12.12 3.64
CA GLY A 293 -1.41 -10.93 4.01
C GLY A 293 -2.17 -11.06 5.32
N ASP A 294 -2.63 -9.94 5.86
CA ASP A 294 -3.26 -9.85 7.17
C ASP A 294 -4.60 -9.09 7.18
N SER A 295 -4.89 -8.31 6.14
CA SER A 295 -5.98 -7.34 6.12
C SER A 295 -6.83 -7.40 4.85
N MET A 296 -7.98 -6.71 4.83
CA MET A 296 -8.99 -6.88 3.77
C MET A 296 -8.51 -6.48 2.37
N ASN A 297 -7.56 -5.54 2.26
CA ASN A 297 -6.89 -5.20 1.00
C ASN A 297 -5.96 -6.31 0.45
N ASP A 298 -5.72 -7.38 1.21
CA ASP A 298 -5.00 -8.58 0.76
C ASP A 298 -5.92 -9.68 0.24
N LYS A 299 -7.23 -9.60 0.52
CA LYS A 299 -8.20 -10.67 0.26
C LYS A 299 -8.10 -11.22 -1.16
N GLU A 300 -8.12 -10.33 -2.16
CA GLU A 300 -8.07 -10.74 -3.56
C GLU A 300 -6.72 -11.39 -3.89
N MET A 301 -5.61 -10.82 -3.42
CA MET A 301 -4.27 -11.35 -3.65
C MET A 301 -4.14 -12.78 -3.09
N LEU A 302 -4.62 -12.98 -1.87
CA LEU A 302 -4.63 -14.26 -1.19
C LEU A 302 -5.49 -15.29 -1.92
N ALA A 303 -6.65 -14.85 -2.44
CA ALA A 303 -7.61 -15.72 -3.10
C ALA A 303 -7.18 -16.18 -4.50
N VAL A 304 -6.45 -15.35 -5.26
CA VAL A 304 -6.04 -15.67 -6.64
C VAL A 304 -4.71 -16.41 -6.73
N ALA A 305 -3.87 -16.33 -5.69
CA ALA A 305 -2.59 -17.01 -5.66
C ALA A 305 -2.75 -18.54 -5.62
N GLY A 306 -1.76 -19.25 -6.17
CA GLY A 306 -1.69 -20.71 -6.10
C GLY A 306 -1.59 -21.26 -4.68
N MET A 307 -1.12 -20.42 -3.74
CA MET A 307 -1.28 -20.57 -2.30
C MET A 307 -1.29 -19.19 -1.63
N GLY A 308 -2.32 -18.88 -0.85
CA GLY A 308 -2.43 -17.68 -0.02
C GLY A 308 -2.32 -18.01 1.47
N TYR A 309 -1.49 -17.26 2.19
CA TYR A 309 -1.27 -17.40 3.62
C TYR A 309 -1.79 -16.18 4.37
N LEU A 310 -2.85 -16.40 5.15
CA LEU A 310 -3.35 -15.41 6.10
C LEU A 310 -2.47 -15.48 7.34
N MET A 311 -1.91 -14.35 7.76
CA MET A 311 -1.07 -14.32 8.96
C MET A 311 -1.86 -14.73 10.22
N ALA A 312 -1.19 -15.28 11.23
CA ALA A 312 -1.85 -15.67 12.48
C ALA A 312 -2.52 -14.48 13.17
N ASN A 313 -1.95 -13.28 13.04
CA ASN A 313 -2.49 -11.99 13.49
C ASN A 313 -3.51 -11.36 12.51
N ALA A 314 -3.86 -12.02 11.40
CA ALA A 314 -4.77 -11.47 10.40
C ALA A 314 -6.17 -11.18 10.95
N GLN A 315 -6.82 -10.18 10.36
CA GLN A 315 -8.13 -9.67 10.75
C GLN A 315 -9.19 -10.77 10.77
N PRO A 316 -10.10 -10.79 11.77
CA PRO A 316 -11.17 -11.78 11.83
C PRO A 316 -12.06 -11.80 10.58
N ARG A 317 -12.39 -10.61 10.04
CA ARG A 317 -13.19 -10.49 8.80
C ARG A 317 -12.50 -11.18 7.61
N LEU A 318 -11.19 -11.00 7.44
CA LEU A 318 -10.43 -11.63 6.36
C LEU A 318 -10.44 -13.16 6.50
N LYS A 319 -10.16 -13.67 7.71
CA LYS A 319 -10.18 -15.11 7.99
C LYS A 319 -11.55 -15.72 7.71
N GLU A 320 -12.62 -15.06 8.13
CA GLU A 320 -13.98 -15.51 7.90
C GLU A 320 -14.34 -15.51 6.41
N GLU A 321 -13.98 -14.46 5.67
CA GLU A 321 -14.28 -14.35 4.23
C GLU A 321 -13.48 -15.33 3.34
N LEU A 322 -12.35 -15.85 3.82
CA LEU A 322 -11.49 -16.80 3.09
C LEU A 322 -11.48 -18.21 3.68
N LYS A 323 -12.29 -18.51 4.71
CA LYS A 323 -12.27 -19.80 5.43
C LYS A 323 -12.50 -21.02 4.55
N ASP A 324 -13.31 -20.87 3.49
CA ASP A 324 -13.69 -21.94 2.57
C ASP A 324 -12.88 -21.90 1.25
N ASN A 325 -11.90 -21.00 1.12
CA ASN A 325 -11.05 -20.93 -0.06
C ASN A 325 -10.01 -22.06 -0.03
N ALA A 326 -10.08 -22.96 -1.02
CA ALA A 326 -9.25 -24.16 -1.11
C ALA A 326 -7.74 -23.89 -1.28
N THR A 327 -7.33 -22.68 -1.64
CA THR A 327 -5.93 -22.27 -1.78
C THR A 327 -5.49 -21.28 -0.71
N CYS A 328 -6.29 -21.06 0.35
CA CYS A 328 -5.91 -20.24 1.48
C CYS A 328 -5.69 -21.06 2.76
N GLN A 329 -4.72 -20.66 3.58
CA GLN A 329 -4.51 -21.22 4.91
C GLN A 329 -4.00 -20.17 5.88
N VAL A 330 -4.27 -20.37 7.17
CA VAL A 330 -3.78 -19.49 8.24
C VAL A 330 -2.40 -19.98 8.70
N THR A 331 -1.42 -19.07 8.80
CA THR A 331 -0.10 -19.40 9.34
C THR A 331 -0.21 -19.74 10.84
N LYS A 332 0.75 -20.51 11.35
CA LYS A 332 0.86 -20.78 12.79
C LYS A 332 1.43 -19.61 13.57
N LEU A 333 2.23 -18.78 12.92
CA LEU A 333 3.05 -17.71 13.51
C LEU A 333 2.61 -16.35 12.98
N THR A 334 2.75 -15.33 13.82
CA THR A 334 2.49 -13.93 13.44
C THR A 334 3.64 -13.32 12.63
N ASN A 335 3.49 -12.06 12.25
CA ASN A 335 4.57 -11.25 11.68
C ASN A 335 5.77 -11.09 12.63
N ASP A 336 5.54 -10.93 13.93
CA ASP A 336 6.63 -10.79 14.93
C ASP A 336 7.40 -12.11 15.17
N GLU A 337 6.81 -13.23 14.79
CA GLU A 337 7.37 -14.58 14.96
C GLU A 337 8.00 -15.13 13.66
N ASP A 338 8.28 -14.26 12.68
CA ASP A 338 8.82 -14.65 11.37
C ASP A 338 7.93 -15.66 10.62
N GLY A 339 6.60 -15.47 10.65
CA GLY A 339 5.65 -16.37 10.01
C GLY A 339 5.88 -16.53 8.51
N VAL A 340 6.15 -15.44 7.79
CA VAL A 340 6.46 -15.48 6.35
C VAL A 340 7.72 -16.30 6.09
N ALA A 341 8.83 -16.00 6.77
CA ALA A 341 10.10 -16.71 6.56
C ALA A 341 9.98 -18.20 6.88
N THR A 342 9.25 -18.56 7.94
CA THR A 342 9.05 -19.96 8.34
C THR A 342 8.29 -20.75 7.29
N ILE A 343 7.20 -20.20 6.77
CA ILE A 343 6.43 -20.84 5.69
C ILE A 343 7.28 -20.97 4.41
N LEU A 344 8.02 -19.91 4.04
CA LEU A 344 8.86 -19.95 2.85
C LEU A 344 9.98 -21.00 2.98
N SER A 345 10.64 -21.10 4.14
CA SER A 345 11.62 -22.16 4.38
C SER A 345 11.01 -23.56 4.27
N GLU A 346 9.81 -23.78 4.79
CA GLU A 346 9.10 -25.06 4.67
C GLU A 346 8.73 -25.39 3.22
N LEU A 347 8.16 -24.43 2.49
CA LEU A 347 7.72 -24.62 1.09
C LEU A 347 8.88 -24.92 0.14
N PHE A 348 10.03 -24.29 0.36
CA PHE A 348 11.20 -24.41 -0.50
C PHE A 348 12.29 -25.35 0.06
N SER A 349 12.05 -25.96 1.22
CA SER A 349 12.99 -26.87 1.90
C SER A 349 14.38 -26.25 2.14
N LEU A 350 14.39 -25.00 2.64
CA LEU A 350 15.60 -24.21 2.91
C LEU A 350 16.22 -24.46 4.29
#